data_AF-A0A3N0F566-F1
#
_entry.id   AF-A0A3N0F566-F1
#
_cell.length_a   1.000
_cell.length_b   1.000
_cell.length_c   1.000
_cell.angle_alpha   90.00
_cell.angle_beta   90.00
_cell.angle_gamma   90.00
#
_symmetry.space_group_name_H-M   'P 1'
#
loop_
_entity.id
_entity.type
_entity.pdbx_description
1 polymer ?
#
loop_
_entity_poly.entity_id
_entity_poly.type
_entity_poly.pdbx_seq_one_letter_code
_entity_poly.pdbx_strand_id
1 'polypeptide(L)' 'MNNLFKTGDVVCAKINPTQPLVVRVFARGVYYCDVKNHPEEKEQVYFEREIKVFSESQTL' A
#
# COMPACT_ATOMS: atom_id res chain seq x y z
N MET A 1 11.34 -4.68 15.59
CA MET A 1 10.31 -3.92 14.85
C MET A 1 9.91 -4.77 13.67
N ASN A 2 8.74 -5.42 13.72
CA ASN A 2 8.24 -6.23 12.62
C ASN A 2 7.37 -5.32 11.74
N ASN A 3 7.91 -4.85 10.62
CA ASN A 3 7.08 -4.28 9.56
C ASN A 3 6.29 -5.42 8.90
N LEU A 4 4.96 -5.35 8.91
CA LEU A 4 4.08 -6.39 8.37
C LEU A 4 4.27 -6.63 6.86
N PHE A 5 4.52 -5.56 6.12
CA PHE A 5 4.72 -5.59 4.67
C PHE A 5 6.17 -5.28 4.29
N LYS A 6 6.65 -5.91 3.22
CA LYS A 6 7.99 -5.76 2.65
C LYS A 6 7.92 -4.97 1.33
N THR A 7 9.06 -4.43 0.91
CA THR A 7 9.18 -3.81 -0.42
C THR A 7 8.74 -4.80 -1.52
N GLY A 8 7.89 -4.33 -2.42
CA GLY A 8 7.28 -5.13 -3.49
C GLY A 8 5.91 -5.71 -3.14
N ASP A 9 5.50 -5.75 -1.87
CA ASP A 9 4.17 -6.22 -1.48
C ASP A 9 3.08 -5.31 -2.07
N VAL A 10 1.98 -5.93 -2.50
CA VAL A 10 0.82 -5.19 -3.02
C VAL A 10 -0.22 -5.03 -1.90
N VAL A 11 -0.48 -3.77 -1.56
CA VAL A 11 -1.40 -3.35 -0.50
C VAL A 11 -2.44 -2.36 -1.05
N CYS A 12 -3.44 -2.04 -0.25
CA CYS A 12 -4.32 -0.89 -0.51
C CYS A 12 -4.64 -0.15 0.78
N ALA A 13 -5.02 1.11 0.65
CA ALA A 13 -5.57 1.87 1.75
C ALA A 13 -6.93 1.29 2.15
N LYS A 14 -7.20 1.15 3.45
CA LYS A 14 -8.50 0.68 3.94
C LYS A 14 -9.65 1.58 3.49
N ILE A 15 -9.40 2.89 3.35
CA ILE A 15 -10.40 3.88 2.90
C ILE A 15 -10.64 3.84 1.38
N ASN A 16 -9.66 3.36 0.60
CA ASN A 16 -9.76 3.19 -0.85
C ASN A 16 -9.23 1.81 -1.26
N PRO A 17 -9.98 0.73 -0.98
CA PRO A 17 -9.49 -0.63 -1.13
C PRO A 17 -9.36 -1.08 -2.59
N THR A 18 -9.88 -0.29 -3.54
CA THR A 18 -9.87 -0.59 -4.98
C THR A 18 -8.60 -0.11 -5.68
N GLN A 19 -7.78 0.74 -5.05
CA GLN A 19 -6.53 1.23 -5.61
C GLN A 19 -5.35 0.35 -5.14
N PRO A 20 -4.73 -0.46 -6.02
CA PRO A 20 -3.55 -1.22 -5.67
C PRO A 20 -2.33 -0.31 -5.55
N LEU A 21 -1.56 -0.52 -4.48
CA LEU A 21 -0.34 0.18 -4.15
C LEU A 21 0.80 -0.82 -3.96
N VAL A 22 2.01 -0.46 -4.37
CA VAL A 22 3.21 -1.28 -4.17
C VAL A 22 4.05 -0.66 -3.07
N VAL A 23 4.39 -1.44 -2.04
CA VAL A 23 5.25 -0.96 -0.95
C VAL A 23 6.66 -0.69 -1.50
N ARG A 24 7.13 0.54 -1.38
CA ARG A 24 8.49 0.95 -1.76
C ARG A 24 9.45 0.80 -0.59
N VAL A 25 9.10 1.36 0.56
CA VAL A 25 9.92 1.30 1.79
C VAL A 25 9.07 1.52 3.04
N PHE A 26 9.46 0.88 4.15
CA PHE A 26 8.99 1.23 5.48
C PHE A 26 10.07 2.06 6.19
N ALA A 27 9.77 3.30 6.50
CA ALA A 27 10.71 4.20 7.18
C ALA A 27 9.96 5.08 8.18
N ARG A 28 10.58 5.31 9.34
CA ARG A 28 10.03 6.20 10.39
C ARG A 28 8.59 5.88 10.81
N GLY A 29 8.20 4.60 10.78
CA GLY A 29 6.88 4.16 11.22
C GLY A 29 5.76 4.28 10.17
N VAL A 30 6.09 4.62 8.93
CA VAL A 30 5.14 4.72 7.82
C VAL A 30 5.60 3.94 6.60
N TYR A 31 4.64 3.50 5.81
CA TYR A 31 4.81 2.87 4.50
C TYR A 31 4.71 3.93 3.42
N TYR A 32 5.73 3.97 2.56
CA TYR A 32 5.72 4.72 1.31
C TYR A 32 5.35 3.74 0.20
N CYS A 33 4.31 4.06 -0.55
CA CYS A 33 3.77 3.18 -1.57
C CYS A 33 3.54 3.91 -2.90
N ASP A 34 3.89 3.26 -4.00
CA ASP A 34 3.63 3.75 -5.35
C ASP A 34 2.28 3.22 -5.86
N VAL A 35 1.58 3.98 -6.70
CA VAL A 35 0.35 3.50 -7.35
C VAL A 35 0.73 2.45 -8.40
N LYS A 36 0.27 1.20 -8.23
CA LYS A 36 0.77 0.05 -9.00
C LYS A 36 0.70 0.26 -10.52
N ASN A 37 -0.38 0.88 -11.00
CA ASN A 37 -0.61 1.10 -12.43
C ASN A 37 -0.12 2.47 -12.94
N HIS A 38 0.25 3.37 -12.02
CA HIS A 38 0.62 4.76 -12.31
C HIS A 38 1.79 5.20 -11.41
N PRO A 39 2.97 4.58 -11.51
CA PRO A 39 4.10 4.88 -10.62
C PRO A 39 4.65 6.31 -10.77
N GLU A 40 4.26 7.03 -11.82
CA GLU A 40 4.52 8.46 -12.01
C GLU A 40 3.69 9.35 -11.09
N GLU A 41 2.58 8.85 -10.55
CA GLU A 41 1.78 9.57 -9.56
C GLU A 41 2.56 9.78 -8.27
N LYS A 42 2.13 10.78 -7.50
CA LYS A 42 2.74 11.06 -6.20
C LYS A 42 2.60 9.83 -5.29
N GLU A 43 3.71 9.44 -4.65
CA GLU A 43 3.71 8.39 -3.66
C GLU A 43 2.67 8.65 -2.56
N GLN A 44 2.03 7.59 -2.10
CA GLN A 44 1.08 7.62 -1.00
C GLN A 44 1.76 7.11 0.27
N VAL A 45 1.45 7.74 1.40
CA VAL A 45 2.09 7.45 2.69
C VAL A 45 1.03 7.05 3.70
N TYR A 46 1.25 5.92 4.37
CA TYR A 46 0.29 5.35 5.31
C TYR A 46 0.94 4.80 6.56
N PHE A 47 0.23 4.86 7.69
CA PHE A 47 0.54 4.04 8.85
C PHE A 47 0.13 2.59 8.59
N GLU A 48 0.78 1.65 9.29
CA GLU A 48 0.46 0.21 9.22
C GLU A 48 -1.04 -0.07 9.40
N ARG A 49 -1.71 0.62 10.34
CA ARG A 49 -3.14 0.44 10.64
C ARG A 49 -4.07 0.91 9.51
N GLU A 50 -3.58 1.67 8.54
CA GLU A 50 -4.37 2.29 7.47
C GLU A 50 -4.34 1.47 6.18
N ILE A 51 -3.44 0.50 6.07
CA ILE A 51 -3.30 -0.36 4.90
C ILE A 51 -3.65 -1.82 5.22
N LYS A 52 -3.91 -2.59 4.16
CA LYS A 52 -4.13 -4.04 4.20
C LYS A 52 -3.62 -4.66 2.91
N VAL A 53 -3.47 -5.99 2.89
CA VAL A 53 -3.19 -6.74 1.64
C VAL A 53 -4.26 -6.40 0.61
N PHE A 54 -3.83 -6.08 -0.61
CA PHE A 54 -4.76 -5.86 -1.72
C PHE A 54 -5.37 -7.21 -2.13
N SER A 55 -6.69 -7.23 -2.31
CA SER A 55 -7.41 -8.39 -2.79
C SER A 55 -8.29 -7.95 -3.96
N GLU A 56 -8.10 -8.58 -5.12
CA GLU A 56 -8.84 -8.29 -6.36
C GLU A 56 -10.32 -8.73 -6.30
N SER A 57 -10.74 -9.40 -5.23
CA SER A 57 -12.08 -9.98 -5.09
C SER A 57 -13.08 -9.02 -4.44
N GLN A 58 -13.48 -7.96 -5.15
CA GLN A 58 -14.72 -7.21 -4.87
C GLN A 58 -15.39 -6.82 -6.19
N THR A 59 -15.75 -7.81 -7.00
CA THR A 59 -16.74 -7.65 -8.06
C THR A 59 -18.08 -8.12 -7.50
N LEU A 60 -19.03 -7.19 -7.39
CA LEU A 60 -20.46 -7.51 -7.25
C LEU A 60 -20.97 -8.21 -8.51
#